data_AF-A0A559M055-F1
#
_entry.id   AF-A0A559M055-F1
#
_cell.length_a   1.000
_cell.length_b   1.000
_cell.length_c   1.000
_cell.angle_alpha   90.00
_cell.angle_beta   90.00
_cell.angle_gamma   90.00
#
_symmetry.space_group_name_H-M   'P 1'
#
loop_
_entity.id
_entity.type
_entity.pdbx_description
1 polymer ?
#
loop_
_entity_poly.entity_id
_entity_poly.type
_entity_poly.pdbx_seq_one_letter_code
_entity_poly.pdbx_strand_id
1 'polypeptide(L)'
;YAFPQAHCKMHVFTTKTAPWQHTTLLHSWDESTHVKMFVPTNTSIKELMQGLGCTNEEPKKNVLHEITEAGNGKWLKGLTITGDDKDKVKLPISEMGWDKTRTGHPGERPVVWLYATKD
;
A
#
# COMPACT_ATOMS: atom_id res chain seq x y z
N TYR A 1 -21.17 -15.01 6.06
CA TYR A 1 -19.95 -15.84 6.20
C TYR A 1 -19.57 -15.86 7.69
N ALA A 2 -19.29 -17.03 8.28
CA ALA A 2 -19.30 -17.27 9.74
C ALA A 2 -17.93 -17.19 10.44
N PHE A 3 -16.86 -16.77 9.75
CA PHE A 3 -15.52 -16.64 10.34
C PHE A 3 -14.92 -15.26 10.03
N PRO A 4 -14.32 -14.55 11.01
CA PRO A 4 -13.71 -13.25 10.76
C PRO A 4 -12.51 -13.42 9.85
N GLN A 5 -12.54 -12.79 8.67
CA GLN A 5 -11.36 -12.70 7.82
C GLN A 5 -10.30 -11.86 8.54
N ALA A 6 -9.04 -12.32 8.53
CA ALA A 6 -7.93 -11.50 8.99
C ALA A 6 -7.73 -10.35 8.01
N HIS A 7 -7.70 -9.11 8.49
CA HIS A 7 -7.50 -7.91 7.69
C HIS A 7 -6.16 -7.26 8.04
N CYS A 8 -5.50 -6.69 7.05
CA CYS A 8 -4.38 -5.78 7.23
C CYS A 8 -4.91 -4.34 7.18
N LYS A 9 -4.50 -3.49 8.14
CA LYS A 9 -4.70 -2.05 8.03
C LYS A 9 -3.67 -1.50 7.06
N MET A 10 -4.11 -0.70 6.10
CA MET A 10 -3.26 -0.11 5.07
C MET A 10 -3.64 1.34 4.85
N HIS A 11 -2.65 2.20 4.67
CA HIS A 11 -2.84 3.60 4.30
C HIS A 11 -2.31 3.80 2.89
N VAL A 12 -3.11 4.41 2.02
CA VAL A 12 -2.73 4.61 0.61
C VAL A 12 -2.73 6.10 0.29
N PHE A 13 -1.59 6.61 -0.16
CA PHE A 13 -1.48 8.00 -0.58
C PHE A 13 -2.29 8.27 -1.84
N THR A 14 -3.01 9.38 -1.86
CA THR A 14 -3.82 9.85 -2.99
C THR A 14 -3.15 11.01 -3.75
N THR A 15 -1.91 11.35 -3.39
CA THR A 15 -1.16 12.47 -3.95
C THR A 15 -0.75 12.21 -5.42
N LYS A 16 -0.75 13.27 -6.24
CA LYS A 16 -0.28 13.15 -7.64
C LYS A 16 1.22 12.88 -7.74
N THR A 17 1.99 13.44 -6.82
CA THR A 17 3.45 13.25 -6.74
C THR A 17 3.77 12.13 -5.77
N ALA A 18 4.79 11.36 -6.08
CA ALA A 18 5.25 10.29 -5.21
C ALA A 18 5.67 10.83 -3.83
N PRO A 19 5.28 10.16 -2.72
CA PRO A 19 5.56 10.65 -1.36
C PRO A 19 7.05 10.86 -1.06
N TRP A 20 7.94 10.06 -1.67
CA TRP A 20 9.40 10.19 -1.50
C TRP A 20 10.03 11.30 -2.36
N GLN A 21 9.28 11.88 -3.30
CA GLN A 21 9.74 13.01 -4.13
C GLN A 21 9.05 14.32 -3.73
N HIS A 22 8.17 14.29 -2.73
CA HIS A 22 7.42 15.46 -2.34
C HIS A 22 8.34 16.48 -1.64
N THR A 23 8.27 17.73 -2.08
CA THR A 23 9.04 18.84 -1.48
C THR A 23 8.44 19.30 -0.15
N THR A 24 7.14 19.07 0.03
CA THR A 24 6.40 19.37 1.25
C THR A 24 6.38 18.14 2.16
N LEU A 25 6.42 18.35 3.48
CA LEU A 25 6.33 17.26 4.44
C LEU A 25 4.93 16.65 4.43
N LEU A 26 4.85 15.33 4.23
CA LEU A 26 3.60 14.58 4.24
C LEU A 26 3.48 13.88 5.58
N HIS A 27 2.67 14.42 6.48
CA HIS A 27 2.51 13.85 7.81
C HIS A 27 1.55 12.66 7.81
N SER A 28 1.91 11.60 8.52
CA SER A 28 1.08 10.39 8.66
C SER A 28 -0.26 10.63 9.37
N TRP A 29 -0.40 11.74 10.09
CA TRP A 29 -1.64 12.17 10.74
C TRP A 29 -2.55 13.02 9.85
N ASP A 30 -2.08 13.49 8.70
CA ASP A 30 -2.89 14.31 7.79
C ASP A 30 -3.76 13.42 6.88
N GLU A 31 -5.02 13.26 7.26
CA GLU A 31 -6.00 12.42 6.57
C GLU A 31 -6.39 12.94 5.17
N SER A 32 -5.98 14.15 4.79
CA SER A 32 -6.25 14.68 3.44
C SER A 32 -5.33 14.10 2.36
N THR A 33 -4.20 13.52 2.77
CA THR A 33 -3.14 13.03 1.86
C THR A 33 -3.25 11.54 1.54
N HIS A 34 -4.03 10.79 2.33
CA HIS A 34 -4.11 9.34 2.23
C HIS A 34 -5.48 8.81 2.65
N VAL A 35 -5.82 7.63 2.15
CA VAL A 35 -7.02 6.88 2.55
C VAL A 35 -6.65 5.69 3.41
N LYS A 36 -7.45 5.42 4.43
CA LYS A 36 -7.29 4.27 5.32
C LYS A 36 -8.20 3.16 4.84
N MET A 37 -7.66 1.95 4.69
CA MET A 37 -8.42 0.80 4.23
C MET A 37 -8.08 -0.45 5.05
N PHE A 38 -9.06 -1.33 5.17
CA PHE A 38 -8.89 -2.66 5.73
C PHE A 38 -8.99 -3.67 4.59
N VAL A 39 -7.88 -4.32 4.29
CA VAL A 39 -7.81 -5.27 3.18
C VAL A 39 -7.74 -6.68 3.75
N PRO A 40 -8.60 -7.60 3.30
CA PRO A 40 -8.49 -9.01 3.66
C PRO A 40 -7.08 -9.54 3.31
N THR A 41 -6.47 -10.26 4.24
CA THR A 41 -5.09 -10.76 4.08
C THR A 41 -4.93 -11.76 2.93
N ASN A 42 -6.02 -12.37 2.47
CA ASN A 42 -6.05 -13.27 1.32
C ASN A 42 -6.26 -12.55 -0.02
N THR A 43 -6.51 -11.23 -0.02
CA THR A 43 -6.63 -10.44 -1.25
C THR A 43 -5.32 -10.52 -2.03
N SER A 44 -5.40 -10.84 -3.31
CA SER A 44 -4.22 -10.84 -4.17
C SER A 44 -3.71 -9.43 -4.41
N ILE A 45 -2.40 -9.28 -4.63
CA ILE A 45 -1.82 -7.98 -5.01
C ILE A 45 -2.52 -7.42 -6.26
N LYS A 46 -2.90 -8.27 -7.22
CA LYS A 46 -3.65 -7.86 -8.42
C LYS A 46 -5.00 -7.22 -8.06
N GLU A 47 -5.80 -7.87 -7.21
CA GLU A 47 -7.09 -7.34 -6.78
C GLU A 47 -6.93 -6.03 -5.99
N LEU A 48 -5.90 -5.95 -5.14
CA LEU A 48 -5.57 -4.72 -4.43
C LEU A 48 -5.24 -3.59 -5.41
N MET A 49 -4.36 -3.82 -6.38
CA MET A 49 -4.00 -2.83 -7.41
C MET A 49 -5.24 -2.37 -8.19
N GLN A 50 -6.12 -3.30 -8.58
CA GLN A 50 -7.37 -2.96 -9.26
C GLN A 50 -8.30 -2.12 -8.37
N GLY A 51 -8.41 -2.45 -7.08
CA GLY A 51 -9.17 -1.69 -6.09
C GLY A 51 -8.62 -0.28 -5.86
N LEU A 52 -7.31 -0.08 -6.05
CA LEU A 52 -6.65 1.24 -6.01
C LEU A 52 -6.74 2.00 -7.34
N GLY A 53 -7.39 1.42 -8.37
CA GLY A 53 -7.57 2.05 -9.67
C GLY A 53 -6.42 1.88 -10.65
N CYS A 54 -5.48 0.96 -10.39
CA CYS A 54 -4.44 0.55 -11.33
C CYS A 54 -5.01 -0.46 -12.35
N THR A 55 -5.85 0.05 -13.25
CA THR A 55 -6.55 -0.75 -14.29
C THR A 55 -6.09 -0.42 -15.70
N ASN A 56 -4.87 0.08 -15.87
CA ASN A 56 -4.32 0.40 -17.19
C ASN A 56 -4.19 -0.88 -18.05
N GLU A 57 -4.43 -0.78 -19.36
CA GLU A 57 -4.32 -1.89 -20.31
C GLU A 57 -2.90 -2.45 -20.38
N GLU A 58 -1.90 -1.58 -20.17
CA GLU A 58 -0.49 -1.97 -20.08
C GLU A 58 -0.16 -2.33 -18.61
N PRO A 59 0.04 -3.63 -18.28
CA PRO A 59 0.26 -4.05 -16.90
C PRO A 59 1.55 -3.50 -16.28
N LYS A 60 2.52 -3.08 -17.10
CA LYS A 60 3.77 -2.47 -16.64
C LYS A 60 3.60 -1.06 -16.07
N LYS A 61 2.56 -0.34 -16.48
CA LYS A 61 2.22 1.02 -16.03
C LYS A 61 1.54 1.04 -14.67
N ASN A 62 0.87 -0.07 -14.35
CA ASN A 62 0.29 -0.30 -13.03
C ASN A 62 1.43 -0.63 -12.07
N VAL A 63 1.74 0.27 -11.14
CA VAL A 63 2.82 0.05 -10.16
C VAL A 63 2.32 0.36 -8.76
N LEU A 64 2.60 -0.56 -7.84
CA LEU A 64 2.34 -0.43 -6.42
C LEU A 64 3.66 -0.33 -5.67
N HIS A 65 3.82 0.73 -4.89
CA HIS A 65 4.99 0.96 -4.06
C HIS A 65 4.61 0.84 -2.60
N GLU A 66 5.29 -0.03 -1.87
CA GLU A 66 5.37 0.08 -0.42
C GLU A 66 6.31 1.23 -0.08
N ILE A 67 5.90 2.04 0.87
CA ILE A 67 6.70 3.15 1.37
C ILE A 67 6.77 3.08 2.89
N THR A 68 7.78 3.70 3.47
CA THR A 68 7.97 3.74 4.92
C THR A 68 8.29 5.16 5.36
N GLU A 69 7.72 5.57 6.49
CA GLU A 69 8.01 6.87 7.08
C GLU A 69 9.46 6.90 7.57
N ALA A 70 10.25 7.84 7.03
CA ALA A 70 11.64 8.11 7.42
C ALA A 70 11.73 9.03 8.66
N GLY A 71 10.58 9.52 9.14
CA GLY A 71 10.44 10.51 10.20
C GLY A 71 10.20 11.92 9.66
N ASN A 72 9.53 12.74 10.48
CA ASN A 72 9.21 14.14 10.21
C ASN A 72 8.48 14.37 8.86
N GLY A 73 7.58 13.46 8.48
CA GLY A 73 6.81 13.55 7.24
C GLY A 73 7.61 13.28 5.95
N LYS A 74 8.82 12.71 6.06
CA LYS A 74 9.59 12.20 4.92
C LYS A 74 9.28 10.72 4.71
N TRP A 75 9.30 10.30 3.46
CA TRP A 75 8.96 8.93 3.06
C TRP A 75 10.08 8.32 2.22
N LEU A 76 10.33 7.04 2.43
CA LEU A 76 11.27 6.24 1.65
C LEU A 76 10.50 5.25 0.79
N LYS A 77 10.97 5.05 -0.44
CA LYS A 77 10.46 4.01 -1.34
C LYS A 77 11.05 2.67 -0.96
N GLY A 78 10.20 1.71 -0.63
CA GLY A 78 10.56 0.33 -0.33
C GLY A 78 10.26 -0.59 -1.52
N LEU A 79 9.51 -1.66 -1.24
CA LEU A 79 9.11 -2.66 -2.24
C LEU A 79 8.34 -2.01 -3.39
N THR A 80 8.66 -2.41 -4.62
CA THR A 80 7.92 -2.00 -5.82
C THR A 80 7.41 -3.25 -6.54
N ILE A 81 6.13 -3.26 -6.85
CA ILE A 81 5.45 -4.34 -7.56
C ILE A 81 4.81 -3.74 -8.81
N THR A 82 5.16 -4.25 -9.98
CA THR A 82 4.51 -3.88 -11.24
C THR A 82 3.42 -4.90 -11.56
N GLY A 83 2.39 -4.48 -12.30
CA GLY A 83 1.28 -5.37 -12.70
C GLY A 83 1.71 -6.50 -13.64
N ASP A 84 2.91 -6.41 -14.24
CA ASP A 84 3.51 -7.43 -15.09
C ASP A 84 4.36 -8.45 -14.30
N ASP A 85 4.59 -8.23 -13.00
CA ASP A 85 5.26 -9.18 -12.10
C ASP A 85 4.31 -10.35 -11.77
N LYS A 86 4.16 -11.27 -12.74
CA LYS A 86 3.16 -12.37 -12.72
C LYS A 86 3.28 -13.27 -11.50
N ASP A 87 4.45 -13.34 -10.89
CA ASP A 87 4.67 -14.13 -9.67
C ASP A 87 4.15 -13.36 -8.46
N LYS A 88 4.51 -12.09 -8.30
CA LYS A 88 4.05 -11.30 -7.13
C LYS A 88 2.57 -10.92 -7.18
N VAL A 89 2.03 -10.59 -8.35
CA VAL A 89 0.63 -10.12 -8.45
C VAL A 89 -0.40 -11.18 -8.06
N LYS A 90 -0.02 -12.46 -8.11
CA LYS A 90 -0.87 -13.60 -7.72
C LYS A 90 -0.81 -13.91 -6.23
N LEU A 91 0.23 -13.45 -5.55
CA LEU A 91 0.40 -13.71 -4.12
C LEU A 91 -0.64 -12.91 -3.32
N PRO A 92 -1.17 -13.50 -2.23
CA PRO A 92 -1.98 -12.74 -1.30
C PRO A 92 -1.09 -11.74 -0.57
N ILE A 93 -1.68 -10.62 -0.12
CA ILE A 93 -0.96 -9.55 0.58
C ILE A 93 -0.22 -10.07 1.84
N SER A 94 -0.70 -11.15 2.47
CA SER A 94 -0.03 -11.78 3.60
C SER A 94 1.38 -12.29 3.31
N GLU A 95 1.65 -12.76 2.08
CA GLU A 95 2.99 -13.25 1.69
C GLU A 95 4.00 -12.10 1.58
N MET A 96 3.53 -10.86 1.46
CA MET A 96 4.37 -9.66 1.54
C MET A 96 4.61 -9.20 2.99
N GLY A 97 4.10 -9.94 3.98
CA GLY A 97 4.12 -9.53 5.39
C GLY A 97 3.16 -8.38 5.70
N TRP A 98 2.14 -8.18 4.86
CA TRP A 98 1.01 -7.27 5.07
C TRP A 98 -0.13 -8.06 5.72
N ASP A 99 0.03 -8.29 7.01
CA ASP A 99 -0.85 -9.13 7.79
C ASP A 99 -1.48 -8.38 8.99
N LYS A 100 -2.34 -9.06 9.74
CA LYS A 100 -3.07 -8.49 10.89
C LYS A 100 -2.19 -7.92 12.01
N THR A 101 -0.91 -8.30 12.07
CA THR A 101 0.04 -7.79 13.06
C THR A 101 0.52 -6.37 12.78
N ARG A 102 0.19 -5.81 11.60
CA ARG A 102 0.47 -4.42 11.20
C ARG A 102 -0.56 -3.45 11.78
N THR A 103 -0.57 -3.31 13.10
CA THR A 103 -1.58 -2.52 13.82
C THR A 103 -1.29 -1.02 13.80
N GLY A 104 -0.01 -0.64 13.75
CA GLY A 104 0.43 0.76 13.86
C GLY A 104 0.46 1.32 15.27
N HIS A 105 0.24 0.51 16.30
CA HIS A 105 0.29 0.98 17.67
C HIS A 105 1.75 1.18 18.14
N PRO A 106 1.98 2.07 19.13
CA PRO A 106 3.30 2.23 19.73
C PRO A 106 3.86 0.89 20.24
N GLY A 107 5.03 0.50 19.74
CA GLY A 107 5.68 -0.77 20.10
C GLY A 107 5.24 -1.99 19.29
N GLU A 108 4.23 -1.86 18.42
CA GLU A 108 3.82 -2.90 17.48
C GLU A 108 4.35 -2.63 16.06
N ARG A 109 4.09 -3.54 15.11
CA ARG A 109 4.55 -3.37 13.73
C ARG A 109 3.79 -2.20 13.09
N PRO A 110 4.49 -1.32 12.34
CA PRO A 110 3.87 -0.16 11.71
C PRO A 110 2.83 -0.57 10.67
N VAL A 111 1.82 0.29 10.46
CA VAL A 111 0.83 0.14 9.39
C VAL A 111 1.52 0.09 8.03
N VAL A 112 0.96 -0.67 7.09
CA VAL A 112 1.47 -0.70 5.72
C VAL A 112 1.08 0.60 5.00
N TRP A 113 2.06 1.28 4.43
CA TRP A 113 1.85 2.46 3.60
C TRP A 113 2.11 2.13 2.14
N LEU A 114 1.17 2.52 1.29
CA LEU A 114 1.21 2.25 -0.14
C LEU A 114 1.08 3.52 -0.95
N TYR A 115 1.66 3.48 -2.14
CA TYR A 115 1.47 4.47 -3.18
C TYR A 115 1.29 3.77 -4.52
N ALA A 116 0.20 4.05 -5.21
CA ALA A 116 -0.16 3.42 -6.46
C ALA A 116 0.01 4.42 -7.61
N THR A 117 0.68 4.01 -8.68
CA THR A 117 0.80 4.77 -9.94
C THR A 117 0.24 3.96 -11.10
N LYS A 118 -0.22 4.68 -12.13
CA LYS A 118 -0.88 4.10 -13.31
C LYS A 118 -0.45 4.73 -14.63
N ASP A 119 0.71 5.40 -14.61
CA ASP A 119 1.27 6.19 -15.71
C ASP A 119 2.00 5.32 -16.75
#